data_AF-A0A1J5NXZ8-F1
#
_entry.id   AF-A0A1J5NXZ8-F1
#
_cell.length_a   1.000
_cell.length_b   1.000
_cell.length_c   1.000
_cell.angle_alpha   90.00
_cell.angle_beta   90.00
_cell.angle_gamma   90.00
#
_symmetry.space_group_name_H-M   'P 1'
#
loop_
_entity.id
_entity.type
_entity.pdbx_description
1 polymer ?
#
loop_
_entity_poly.entity_id
_entity_poly.type
_entity_poly.pdbx_seq_one_letter_code
_entity_poly.pdbx_strand_id
1 'polypeptide(L)'
;MDAKQLLAAIRNAMQADRDLLGPEEDARIHAGMAALAAAEQGDDVERIRAATDELGRSTDAFAARRMNRSIRKALAGQRIDALVSEDEPAQTIAR
;
A
#
# COMPACT_ATOMS: atom_id res chain seq x y z
N MET A 1 -10.51 8.35 -8.84
CA MET A 1 -9.48 7.54 -9.53
C MET A 1 -10.14 6.88 -10.72
N ASP A 2 -9.46 6.82 -11.86
CA ASP A 2 -9.88 5.94 -12.95
C ASP A 2 -9.43 4.49 -12.67
N ALA A 3 -9.98 3.52 -13.41
CA ALA A 3 -9.67 2.11 -13.22
C ALA A 3 -8.20 1.78 -13.52
N LYS A 4 -7.56 2.46 -14.48
CA LYS A 4 -6.15 2.23 -14.84
C LYS A 4 -5.22 2.67 -13.70
N GLN A 5 -5.52 3.80 -13.07
CA GLN A 5 -4.84 4.31 -11.89
C GLN A 5 -5.00 3.35 -10.71
N LEU A 6 -6.20 2.82 -10.50
CA LEU A 6 -6.46 1.82 -9.46
C LEU A 6 -5.64 0.54 -9.69
N LEU A 7 -5.67 -0.01 -10.92
CA LEU A 7 -4.90 -1.19 -11.30
C LEU A 7 -3.38 -0.97 -11.08
N ALA A 8 -2.86 0.19 -11.46
CA ALA A 8 -1.46 0.53 -11.26
C ALA A 8 -1.10 0.64 -9.77
N ALA A 9 -1.95 1.29 -8.98
CA ALA A 9 -1.76 1.44 -7.54
C ALA A 9 -1.76 0.08 -6.82
N ILE A 10 -2.71 -0.80 -7.14
CA ILE A 10 -2.79 -2.15 -6.56
C ILE A 10 -1.57 -2.97 -6.96
N ARG A 11 -1.16 -2.94 -8.25
CA ARG A 11 0.04 -3.67 -8.70
C ARG A 11 1.30 -3.24 -7.95
N ASN A 12 1.51 -1.93 -7.83
CA ASN A 12 2.65 -1.38 -7.11
C ASN A 12 2.61 -1.78 -5.63
N ALA A 13 1.42 -1.78 -5.04
CA ALA A 13 1.24 -2.22 -3.67
C ALA A 13 1.59 -3.71 -3.49
N MET A 14 1.04 -4.59 -4.32
CA MET A 14 1.34 -6.02 -4.27
C MET A 14 2.84 -6.30 -4.45
N GLN A 15 3.52 -5.56 -5.33
CA GLN A 15 4.97 -5.67 -5.50
C GLN A 15 5.76 -5.22 -4.27
N ALA A 16 5.38 -4.10 -3.65
CA ALA A 16 6.11 -3.51 -2.54
C ALA A 16 5.97 -4.29 -1.21
N ASP A 17 4.81 -4.92 -0.99
CA ASP A 17 4.51 -5.62 0.27
C ASP A 17 3.94 -7.02 0.01
N ARG A 18 4.54 -7.74 -0.95
CA ARG A 18 4.13 -9.10 -1.32
C ARG A 18 4.17 -10.08 -0.14
N ASP A 19 5.04 -9.83 0.83
CA ASP A 19 5.16 -10.60 2.06
C ASP A 19 3.92 -10.51 2.98
N LEU A 20 3.04 -9.54 2.75
CA LEU A 20 1.78 -9.41 3.50
C LEU A 20 0.60 -10.16 2.86
N LEU A 21 0.80 -10.78 1.70
CA LEU A 21 -0.22 -11.49 0.93
C LEU A 21 -0.09 -13.01 1.07
N GLY A 22 -1.21 -13.67 1.34
CA GLY A 22 -1.30 -15.13 1.19
C GLY A 22 -1.48 -15.53 -0.29
N PRO A 23 -1.15 -16.77 -0.69
CA PRO A 23 -1.24 -17.20 -2.09
C PRO A 23 -2.66 -17.14 -2.65
N GLU A 24 -3.67 -17.48 -1.86
CA GLU A 24 -5.07 -17.37 -2.28
C GLU A 24 -5.54 -15.93 -2.45
N GLU A 25 -5.11 -15.04 -1.55
CA GLU A 25 -5.44 -13.62 -1.61
C GLU A 25 -4.76 -12.95 -2.81
N ASP A 26 -3.49 -13.27 -3.06
CA ASP A 26 -2.74 -12.85 -4.24
C ASP A 26 -3.48 -13.27 -5.52
N ALA A 27 -3.92 -14.54 -5.62
CA ALA A 27 -4.69 -15.03 -6.76
C ALA A 27 -6.03 -14.30 -6.93
N ARG A 28 -6.77 -14.06 -5.84
CA ARG A 28 -8.05 -13.34 -5.88
C ARG A 28 -7.89 -11.91 -6.36
N ILE A 29 -6.90 -11.18 -5.87
CA ILE A 29 -6.65 -9.80 -6.29
C ILE A 29 -6.24 -9.76 -7.77
N HIS A 30 -5.37 -10.67 -8.23
CA HIS A 30 -5.02 -10.76 -9.66
C HIS A 30 -6.24 -11.05 -10.54
N ALA A 31 -7.15 -11.92 -10.11
CA ALA A 31 -8.39 -12.20 -10.83
C ALA A 31 -9.29 -10.95 -10.91
N GLY A 32 -9.44 -10.21 -9.81
CA GLY A 32 -10.19 -8.95 -9.79
C GLY A 32 -9.57 -7.88 -10.70
N MET A 33 -8.24 -7.78 -10.71
CA MET A 33 -7.52 -6.89 -11.62
C MET A 33 -7.75 -7.24 -13.09
N ALA A 34 -7.77 -8.53 -13.43
CA ALA A 34 -8.06 -8.99 -14.79
C ALA A 34 -9.51 -8.68 -15.18
N ALA A 35 -10.46 -8.86 -14.27
CA ALA A 35 -11.88 -8.54 -14.51
C ALA A 35 -12.09 -7.04 -14.75
N LEU A 36 -11.46 -6.17 -13.95
CA LEU A 36 -11.53 -4.73 -14.14
C LEU A 36 -10.86 -4.30 -15.46
N ALA A 37 -9.71 -4.89 -15.80
CA ALA A 37 -9.03 -4.62 -17.07
C ALA A 37 -9.88 -5.04 -18.29
N ALA A 38 -10.63 -6.14 -18.18
CA ALA A 38 -11.55 -6.58 -19.22
C ALA A 38 -12.78 -5.66 -19.32
N ALA A 39 -13.33 -5.20 -18.18
CA ALA A 39 -14.44 -4.25 -18.18
C ALA A 39 -14.07 -2.92 -18.86
N GLU A 40 -12.85 -2.44 -18.63
CA GLU A 40 -12.28 -1.23 -19.26
C GLU A 40 -12.11 -1.32 -20.78
N GLN A 41 -12.12 -2.52 -21.35
CA GLN A 41 -12.06 -2.72 -22.81
C GLN A 41 -13.44 -2.58 -23.48
N GLY A 42 -14.52 -2.62 -22.70
CA GLY A 42 -15.88 -2.39 -23.18
C GLY A 42 -16.38 -1.00 -22.84
N ASP A 43 -17.62 -0.70 -23.22
CA ASP A 43 -18.28 0.59 -23.01
C ASP A 43 -19.33 0.58 -21.89
N ASP A 44 -19.30 -0.46 -21.04
CA ASP A 44 -20.28 -0.66 -19.96
C ASP A 44 -19.79 -0.06 -18.65
N VAL A 45 -20.18 1.20 -18.42
CA VAL A 45 -19.81 1.98 -17.22
C VAL A 45 -20.24 1.29 -15.93
N GLU A 46 -21.39 0.61 -15.92
CA GLU A 46 -21.88 -0.10 -14.74
C GLU A 46 -21.01 -1.32 -14.43
N ARG A 47 -20.55 -2.05 -15.45
CA ARG A 47 -19.55 -3.12 -15.26
C ARG A 47 -18.22 -2.59 -14.73
N ILE A 48 -17.74 -1.46 -15.24
CA ILE A 48 -16.48 -0.86 -14.75
C ILE A 48 -16.61 -0.48 -13.27
N ARG A 49 -17.73 0.14 -12.88
CA ARG A 49 -18.03 0.47 -11.48
C ARG A 49 -18.10 -0.77 -10.60
N ALA A 50 -18.87 -1.79 -10.99
CA ALA A 50 -19.00 -3.02 -10.22
C ALA A 50 -17.66 -3.75 -10.05
N ALA A 51 -16.84 -3.83 -11.11
CA ALA A 51 -15.52 -4.44 -11.05
C ALA A 51 -14.54 -3.62 -10.19
N THR A 52 -14.65 -2.29 -10.21
CA THR A 52 -13.87 -1.39 -9.35
C THR A 52 -14.20 -1.61 -7.89
N ASP A 53 -15.49 -1.67 -7.54
CA ASP A 53 -15.96 -1.88 -6.17
C ASP A 53 -15.58 -3.27 -5.64
N GLU A 54 -15.72 -4.31 -6.47
CA GLU A 54 -15.31 -5.66 -6.12
C GLU A 54 -13.79 -5.76 -5.89
N LEU A 55 -13.01 -5.17 -6.78
CA LEU A 55 -11.55 -5.13 -6.63
C LEU A 55 -11.15 -4.38 -5.37
N GLY A 56 -11.76 -3.22 -5.10
CA GLY A 56 -11.55 -2.45 -3.87
C GLY A 56 -11.77 -3.31 -2.63
N ARG A 57 -12.96 -3.93 -2.51
CA ARG A 57 -13.31 -4.82 -1.40
C ARG A 57 -12.34 -6.00 -1.26
N SER A 58 -11.89 -6.58 -2.36
CA SER A 58 -10.93 -7.68 -2.33
C SER A 58 -9.54 -7.28 -1.78
N THR A 59 -9.21 -5.99 -1.83
CA THR A 59 -7.92 -5.45 -1.38
C THR A 59 -7.93 -4.81 0.02
N ASP A 60 -9.10 -4.64 0.66
CA ASP A 60 -9.24 -3.93 1.93
C ASP A 60 -8.37 -4.51 3.05
N ALA A 61 -8.37 -5.84 3.20
CA ALA A 61 -7.57 -6.53 4.23
C ALA A 61 -6.07 -6.34 3.99
N PHE A 62 -5.63 -6.37 2.73
CA PHE A 62 -4.24 -6.10 2.35
C PHE A 62 -3.86 -4.64 2.61
N ALA A 63 -4.72 -3.69 2.27
CA ALA A 63 -4.51 -2.27 2.54
C ALA A 63 -4.37 -1.98 4.05
N ALA A 64 -5.22 -2.59 4.87
CA ALA A 64 -5.13 -2.48 6.33
C ALA A 64 -3.80 -3.02 6.88
N ARG A 65 -3.31 -4.16 6.34
CA ARG A 65 -2.00 -4.72 6.71
C ARG A 65 -0.83 -3.78 6.33
N ARG A 66 -0.86 -3.20 5.13
CA ARG A 66 0.13 -2.21 4.69
C ARG A 66 0.15 -0.97 5.57
N MET A 67 -1.02 -0.45 5.94
CA MET A 67 -1.15 0.71 6.83
C MET A 67 -0.58 0.39 8.23
N ASN A 68 -0.89 -0.78 8.78
CA ASN A 68 -0.31 -1.21 10.05
C ASN A 68 1.22 -1.29 9.99
N ARG A 69 1.79 -1.78 8.88
CA ARG A 69 3.24 -1.83 8.66
C ARG A 69 3.85 -0.44 8.53
N SER A 70 3.22 0.49 7.81
CA SER A 70 3.73 1.85 7.66
C SER A 70 3.74 2.61 8.99
N ILE A 71 2.68 2.49 9.79
CA ILE A 71 2.60 3.08 11.13
C ILE A 71 3.71 2.54 12.03
N ARG A 72 3.92 1.22 12.06
CA ARG A 72 4.99 0.60 12.86
C ARG A 72 6.38 1.08 12.43
N LYS A 73 6.63 1.23 11.13
CA LYS A 73 7.90 1.75 10.61
C LYS A 73 8.12 3.21 11.00
N ALA A 74 7.09 4.05 10.88
CA ALA A 74 7.17 5.46 11.26
C ALA A 74 7.49 5.65 12.76
N LEU A 75 6.79 4.91 13.63
CA LEU A 75 7.03 4.94 15.07
C LEU A 75 8.42 4.41 15.46
N ALA A 76 8.96 3.43 14.73
CA ALA A 76 10.32 2.93 14.97
C ALA A 76 11.39 3.95 14.54
N GLY A 77 11.21 4.60 13.39
CA GLY A 77 12.13 5.64 12.90
C GLY A 77 12.22 6.83 13.85
N GLN A 78 11.07 7.27 14.40
CA GLN A 78 11.03 8.38 15.36
C GLN A 78 11.75 8.05 16.69
N ARG A 79 11.76 6.78 17.11
CA ARG A 79 12.55 6.35 18.28
C ARG A 79 14.05 6.34 18.02
N ILE A 80 14.48 6.01 16.80
CA ILE A 80 15.90 6.03 16.44
C ILE A 80 16.40 7.48 16.33
N ASP A 81 15.62 8.37 15.72
CA ASP A 81 15.95 9.80 15.60
C ASP A 81 16.14 10.47 16.98
N ALA A 82 15.30 10.11 17.95
CA ALA A 82 15.41 10.58 19.34
C ALA A 82 16.70 10.11 20.05
N LEU A 83 17.22 8.92 19.73
CA LEU A 83 18.44 8.37 20.34
C LEU A 83 19.72 8.96 19.75
N VAL A 84 19.68 9.46 18.51
CA VAL A 84 20.85 10.04 17.82
C VAL A 84 21.03 11.54 18.18
N SER A 85 20.07 12.13 18.90
CA SER A 85 20.07 13.54 19.27
C SER A 85 20.76 13.87 20.61
N GLU A 86 21.40 12.91 21.29
CA GLU A 86 22.04 13.10 22.61
C GLU A 86 23.59 13.05 22.58
N ASP A 87 24.24 13.37 21.46
CA ASP A 87 25.70 13.49 21.36
C ASP A 87 26.12 14.88 20.84
N GLU A 88 25.90 15.92 21.64
CA GLU A 88 26.66 17.19 21.54
C GLU A 88 27.46 17.38 22.84
N PRO A 89 28.76 17.04 22.88
CA PRO A 89 29.61 17.36 24.01
C PRO A 89 29.84 18.87 24.04
N ALA A 90 29.26 19.51 25.06
CA ALA A 90 29.53 20.89 25.45
C ALA A 90 31.04 21.10 25.64
N GLN A 91 31.72 21.64 24.64
CA GLN A 91 33.08 22.15 24.80
C GLN A 91 33.02 23.58 25.34
N THR A 92 32.92 23.65 26.66
CA THR A 92 33.48 24.75 27.45
C THR A 92 34.97 24.85 27.17
N ILE A 93 35.43 25.90 26.48
CA ILE A 93 36.76 26.45 26.73
C ILE A 93 36.65 27.97 26.81
N ALA A 94 36.95 28.45 28.02
CA ALA A 94 36.99 29.82 28.43
C ALA A 94 38.03 30.64 27.66
N ARG A 95 37.78 31.95 27.54
CA ARG A 95 38.79 32.96 27.26
C ARG A 95 38.65 34.10 28.25
#